data_AF-A0A8B7Q6G8-F1
#
_entry.id   AF-A0A8B7Q6G8-F1
#
_cell.length_a   1.000
_cell.length_b   1.000
_cell.length_c   1.000
_cell.angle_alpha   90.00
_cell.angle_beta   90.00
_cell.angle_gamma   90.00
#
_symmetry.space_group_name_H-M   'P 1'
#
loop_
_entity.id
_entity.type
_entity.pdbx_description
1 polymer ?
#
loop_
_entity_poly.entity_id
_entity_poly.type
_entity_poly.pdbx_seq_one_letter_code
_entity_poly.pdbx_strand_id
1 'polypeptide(L)'
;MSSRRGRDDERAGAARRTREPVEEEELQRRREQRRRRHDAQQLQQLKHLESFYEKPPPGLIKEDETKPEDCIPDVPGNEHAREFLAHAPTRGLWMPLGKEVKVMQCWRCKRYGHRTGDKECPFFIKGNQKLEQFRVAHEDPMYDIIRENKRHEKDIRIQQLKQLLEDSTSDDDGSSSSSSECKEKHKKKKKKEKHKKRKKEKKKKKKRKHKSSKSNASSDSD
;
A
#
# COMPACT_ATOMS: atom_id res chain seq x y z
N MET A 1 -25.86 -84.34 -87.29
CA MET A 1 -26.50 -83.10 -87.83
C MET A 1 -25.87 -81.94 -87.08
N SER A 2 -24.91 -81.20 -87.68
CA SER A 2 -25.12 -79.90 -88.35
C SER A 2 -25.94 -78.94 -87.46
N SER A 3 -25.52 -77.74 -87.09
CA SER A 3 -24.69 -76.79 -87.83
C SER A 3 -24.57 -75.47 -87.04
N ARG A 4 -23.50 -74.68 -87.30
CA ARG A 4 -23.45 -73.19 -87.32
C ARG A 4 -23.39 -72.47 -85.95
N ARG A 5 -22.73 -71.33 -85.76
CA ARG A 5 -21.82 -70.45 -86.55
C ARG A 5 -21.27 -69.46 -85.51
N GLY A 6 -20.00 -69.08 -85.62
CA GLY A 6 -19.43 -67.99 -84.83
C GLY A 6 -20.00 -66.62 -85.21
N ARG A 7 -19.85 -65.65 -84.31
CA ARG A 7 -19.53 -64.26 -84.67
C ARG A 7 -19.14 -63.44 -83.45
N ASP A 8 -18.14 -62.63 -83.71
CA ASP A 8 -17.41 -61.68 -82.87
C ASP A 8 -18.25 -60.52 -82.31
N ASP A 9 -17.55 -59.72 -81.50
CA ASP A 9 -17.79 -58.32 -81.16
C ASP A 9 -18.84 -58.02 -80.09
N GLU A 10 -18.40 -57.54 -78.92
CA GLU A 10 -18.27 -56.09 -78.69
C GLU A 10 -17.76 -55.82 -77.27
N ARG A 11 -16.50 -55.37 -77.19
CA ARG A 11 -16.09 -54.16 -76.48
C ARG A 11 -17.12 -53.58 -75.47
N ALA A 12 -17.09 -54.06 -74.22
CA ALA A 12 -17.62 -53.31 -73.09
C ALA A 12 -16.44 -52.83 -72.24
N GLY A 13 -16.01 -51.59 -72.51
CA GLY A 13 -14.96 -50.93 -71.76
C GLY A 13 -15.38 -50.74 -70.30
N ALA A 14 -14.87 -51.59 -69.41
CA ALA A 14 -14.80 -51.25 -67.99
C ALA A 14 -13.48 -50.51 -67.77
N ALA A 15 -13.57 -49.18 -67.82
CA ALA A 15 -12.51 -48.28 -67.45
C ALA A 15 -11.78 -48.78 -66.20
N ARG A 16 -10.45 -48.89 -66.29
CA ARG A 16 -9.57 -48.95 -65.12
C ARG A 16 -9.92 -47.77 -64.22
N ARG A 17 -10.78 -47.97 -63.21
CA ARG A 17 -10.96 -46.98 -62.16
C ARG A 17 -9.71 -47.07 -61.30
N THR A 18 -8.82 -46.11 -61.49
CA THR A 18 -7.76 -45.74 -60.56
C THR A 18 -8.40 -45.43 -59.20
N ARG A 19 -8.60 -46.44 -58.36
CA ARG A 19 -9.04 -46.32 -56.96
C ARG A 19 -7.98 -46.81 -55.97
N GLU A 20 -6.78 -47.06 -56.45
CA GLU A 20 -5.64 -47.54 -55.65
C GLU A 20 -4.97 -46.46 -54.78
N PRO A 21 -4.85 -45.17 -55.16
CA PRO A 21 -4.02 -44.23 -54.38
C PRO A 21 -4.65 -43.82 -53.04
N VAL A 22 -5.99 -43.78 -52.94
CA VAL A 22 -6.70 -43.39 -51.71
C VAL A 22 -6.71 -44.55 -50.69
N GLU A 23 -6.86 -45.78 -51.16
CA GLU A 23 -6.85 -46.97 -50.29
C GLU A 23 -5.43 -47.28 -49.78
N GLU A 24 -4.41 -47.07 -50.61
CA GLU A 24 -3.00 -47.15 -50.17
C GLU A 24 -2.65 -46.06 -49.15
N GLU A 25 -3.11 -44.81 -49.36
CA GLU A 25 -2.90 -43.72 -48.40
C GLU A 25 -3.61 -44.00 -47.07
N GLU A 26 -4.83 -44.55 -47.10
CA GLU A 26 -5.56 -44.93 -45.89
C GLU A 26 -4.88 -46.09 -45.15
N LEU A 27 -4.33 -47.08 -45.88
CA LEU A 27 -3.53 -48.16 -45.31
C LEU A 27 -2.23 -47.63 -44.68
N GLN A 28 -1.57 -46.67 -45.33
CA GLN A 28 -0.38 -45.99 -44.81
C GLN A 28 -0.71 -45.21 -43.53
N ARG A 29 -1.81 -44.44 -43.51
CA ARG A 29 -2.32 -43.75 -42.31
C ARG A 29 -2.63 -44.73 -41.18
N ARG A 30 -3.21 -45.90 -41.48
CA ARG A 30 -3.49 -46.93 -40.48
C ARG A 30 -2.20 -47.55 -39.90
N ARG A 31 -1.18 -47.77 -40.73
CA ARG A 31 0.14 -48.24 -40.30
C ARG A 31 0.86 -47.20 -39.45
N GLU A 32 0.79 -45.94 -39.84
CA GLU A 32 1.34 -44.82 -39.07
C GLU A 32 0.63 -44.64 -37.74
N GLN A 33 -0.71 -44.75 -37.71
CA GLN A 33 -1.47 -44.68 -36.46
C GLN A 33 -1.13 -45.84 -35.51
N ARG A 34 -0.84 -47.04 -36.03
CA ARG A 34 -0.33 -48.17 -35.23
C ARG A 34 1.06 -47.89 -34.66
N ARG A 35 1.96 -47.31 -35.46
CA ARG A 35 3.28 -46.86 -34.98
C ARG A 35 3.16 -45.82 -33.87
N ARG A 36 2.38 -44.76 -34.09
CA ARG A 36 2.13 -43.72 -33.09
C ARG A 36 1.58 -44.25 -31.76
N ARG A 37 0.72 -45.29 -31.81
CA ARG A 37 0.21 -45.95 -30.59
C ARG A 37 1.30 -46.71 -29.85
N HIS A 38 2.16 -47.41 -30.57
CA HIS A 38 3.30 -48.12 -30.00
C HIS A 38 4.32 -47.13 -29.40
N ASP A 39 4.63 -46.06 -30.11
CA ASP A 39 5.53 -45.00 -29.65
C ASP A 39 4.97 -44.29 -28.40
N ALA A 40 3.66 -44.03 -28.36
CA ALA A 40 3.01 -43.46 -27.17
C ALA A 40 3.07 -44.41 -25.96
N GLN A 41 2.94 -45.72 -26.17
CA GLN A 41 3.10 -46.72 -25.11
C GLN A 41 4.55 -46.77 -24.60
N GLN A 42 5.54 -46.70 -25.49
CA GLN A 42 6.95 -46.62 -25.11
C GLN A 42 7.27 -45.33 -24.34
N LEU A 43 6.75 -44.19 -24.78
CA LEU A 43 6.90 -42.92 -24.06
C LEU A 43 6.23 -42.96 -22.68
N GLN A 44 5.09 -43.62 -22.54
CA GLN A 44 4.42 -43.79 -21.25
C GLN A 44 5.25 -44.67 -20.29
N GLN A 45 5.90 -45.73 -20.80
CA GLN A 45 6.82 -46.56 -20.03
C GLN A 45 8.08 -45.79 -19.61
N LEU A 46 8.67 -45.02 -20.53
CA LEU A 46 9.83 -44.18 -20.22
C LEU A 46 9.50 -43.11 -19.18
N LYS A 47 8.35 -42.43 -19.31
CA LYS A 47 7.89 -41.44 -18.34
C LYS A 47 7.68 -42.04 -16.94
N HIS A 48 7.26 -43.31 -16.86
CA HIS A 48 7.13 -44.00 -15.58
C HIS A 48 8.51 -44.23 -14.93
N LEU A 49 9.50 -44.65 -15.72
CA LEU A 49 10.88 -44.83 -15.23
C LEU A 49 11.52 -43.51 -14.79
N GLU A 50 11.38 -42.47 -15.61
CA GLU A 50 11.87 -41.11 -15.33
C GLU A 50 11.22 -40.55 -14.05
N SER A 51 9.90 -40.70 -13.92
CA SER A 51 9.17 -40.19 -12.75
C SER A 51 9.44 -40.98 -11.47
N PHE A 52 9.81 -42.26 -11.56
CA PHE A 52 10.00 -43.11 -10.39
C PHE A 52 11.46 -43.14 -9.91
N TYR A 53 12.43 -43.06 -10.84
CA TYR A 53 13.85 -43.19 -10.51
C TYR A 53 14.65 -41.89 -10.63
N GLU A 54 14.28 -40.95 -11.51
CA GLU A 54 15.01 -39.68 -11.63
C GLU A 54 14.48 -38.60 -10.69
N LYS A 55 13.16 -38.57 -10.46
CA LYS A 55 12.59 -37.69 -9.44
C LYS A 55 12.89 -38.30 -8.08
N PRO A 56 13.73 -37.66 -7.25
CA PRO A 56 13.94 -38.16 -5.89
C PRO A 56 12.61 -38.21 -5.15
N PRO A 57 12.44 -39.18 -4.23
CA PRO A 57 11.18 -39.40 -3.55
C PRO A 57 10.72 -38.12 -2.83
N PRO A 58 9.42 -37.79 -2.89
CA PRO A 58 8.88 -36.59 -2.26
C PRO A 58 9.21 -36.62 -0.76
N GLY A 59 9.98 -35.63 -0.31
CA GLY A 59 10.52 -35.53 1.05
C GLY A 59 12.05 -35.68 1.17
N LEU A 60 12.75 -36.10 0.12
CA LEU A 60 14.23 -36.21 0.13
C LEU A 60 14.93 -34.95 -0.42
N ILE A 61 14.27 -34.20 -1.31
CA ILE A 61 14.67 -32.81 -1.60
C ILE A 61 14.05 -31.97 -0.50
N LYS A 62 14.90 -31.43 0.39
CA LYS A 62 14.51 -30.24 1.15
C LYS A 62 14.35 -29.14 0.11
N GLU A 63 13.13 -28.85 -0.31
CA GLU A 63 12.85 -27.55 -0.92
C GLU A 63 13.46 -26.52 0.03
N ASP A 64 14.42 -25.72 -0.46
CA ASP A 64 15.01 -24.66 0.35
C ASP A 64 13.85 -23.84 0.91
N GLU A 65 13.59 -23.98 2.21
CA GLU A 65 12.48 -23.29 2.87
C GLU A 65 12.65 -21.81 2.55
N THR A 66 11.77 -21.26 1.72
CA THR A 66 11.89 -19.89 1.20
C THR A 66 11.99 -18.97 2.40
N LYS A 67 13.15 -18.35 2.57
CA LYS A 67 13.47 -17.71 3.83
C LYS A 67 12.72 -16.39 3.92
N PRO A 68 12.28 -15.95 5.11
CA PRO A 68 11.45 -14.76 5.25
C PRO A 68 12.10 -13.47 4.70
N GLU A 69 13.43 -13.43 4.61
CA GLU A 69 14.20 -12.35 4.00
C GLU A 69 14.05 -12.22 2.48
N ASP A 70 13.74 -13.31 1.76
CA ASP A 70 13.70 -13.34 0.29
C ASP A 70 12.47 -12.57 -0.26
N CYS A 71 11.50 -12.27 0.60
CA CYS A 71 10.36 -11.39 0.30
C CYS A 71 10.74 -9.90 0.20
N ILE A 72 11.96 -9.52 0.61
CA ILE A 72 12.43 -8.13 0.64
C ILE A 72 13.42 -7.88 -0.51
N PRO A 73 13.12 -6.97 -1.45
CA PRO A 73 14.04 -6.64 -2.55
C PRO A 73 15.37 -6.02 -2.09
N ASP A 74 16.46 -6.35 -2.81
CA ASP A 74 17.80 -5.76 -2.66
C ASP A 74 17.88 -4.33 -3.19
N VAL A 75 17.32 -3.42 -2.42
CA VAL A 75 17.44 -1.97 -2.66
C VAL A 75 18.02 -1.27 -1.43
N PRO A 76 18.84 -0.21 -1.63
CA PRO A 76 19.48 0.50 -0.53
C PRO A 76 18.42 1.05 0.43
N GLY A 77 18.56 0.72 1.71
CA GLY A 77 17.62 1.11 2.79
C GLY A 77 16.67 0.01 3.27
N ASN A 78 16.63 -1.16 2.61
CA ASN A 78 15.95 -2.37 3.09
C ASN A 78 16.89 -3.39 3.75
N GLU A 79 18.21 -3.18 3.61
CA GLU A 79 19.28 -4.04 4.14
C GLU A 79 19.06 -4.39 5.61
N HIS A 80 18.73 -3.40 6.44
CA HIS A 80 18.51 -3.61 7.87
C HIS A 80 17.37 -4.60 8.17
N ALA A 81 16.29 -4.57 7.38
CA ALA A 81 15.17 -5.48 7.57
C ALA A 81 15.53 -6.91 7.14
N ARG A 82 16.33 -7.03 6.08
CA ARG A 82 16.83 -8.31 5.55
C ARG A 82 17.81 -8.96 6.52
N GLU A 83 18.79 -8.19 6.99
CA GLU A 83 19.80 -8.63 7.95
C GLU A 83 19.18 -9.04 9.30
N PHE A 84 18.15 -8.31 9.75
CA PHE A 84 17.41 -8.69 10.95
C PHE A 84 16.67 -10.02 10.78
N LEU A 85 16.00 -10.25 9.65
CA LEU A 85 15.27 -11.51 9.40
C LEU A 85 16.21 -12.69 9.18
N ALA A 86 17.36 -12.48 8.53
CA ALA A 86 18.37 -13.50 8.31
C ALA A 86 19.03 -13.97 9.62
N HIS A 87 19.18 -13.07 10.60
CA HIS A 87 19.72 -13.39 11.93
C HIS A 87 18.64 -13.68 12.98
N ALA A 88 17.37 -13.48 12.65
CA ALA A 88 16.27 -13.79 13.56
C ALA A 88 16.13 -15.31 13.68
N PRO A 89 16.06 -15.85 14.90
CA PRO A 89 15.69 -17.25 15.11
C PRO A 89 14.33 -17.52 14.48
N THR A 90 14.28 -18.49 13.58
CA THR A 90 13.09 -18.87 12.82
C THR A 90 12.04 -19.61 13.66
N ARG A 91 12.40 -20.08 14.86
CA ARG A 91 11.49 -20.80 15.77
C ARG A 91 11.37 -20.08 17.11
N GLY A 92 10.21 -19.44 17.32
CA GLY A 92 9.80 -18.82 18.59
C GLY A 92 9.59 -17.30 18.50
N LEU A 93 8.68 -16.78 19.34
CA LEU A 93 8.47 -15.34 19.54
C LEU A 93 9.64 -14.77 20.35
N TRP A 94 10.82 -14.64 19.73
CA TRP A 94 11.97 -14.02 20.38
C TRP A 94 11.88 -12.50 20.24
N MET A 95 11.37 -11.86 21.27
CA MET A 95 11.51 -10.41 21.49
C MET A 95 12.54 -10.15 22.60
N PRO A 96 13.86 -10.26 22.36
CA PRO A 96 14.85 -9.91 23.38
C PRO A 96 15.09 -8.40 23.49
N LEU A 97 14.77 -7.61 22.47
CA LEU A 97 15.19 -6.20 22.35
C LEU A 97 14.08 -5.24 21.89
N GLY A 98 12.82 -5.71 21.81
CA GLY A 98 11.66 -4.85 21.46
C GLY A 98 11.63 -4.29 20.03
N LYS A 99 12.53 -4.76 19.14
CA LYS A 99 12.52 -4.41 17.71
C LYS A 99 11.75 -5.46 16.92
N GLU A 100 10.57 -5.09 16.42
CA GLU A 100 9.79 -5.90 15.49
C GLU A 100 10.08 -5.47 14.05
N VAL A 101 10.70 -6.33 13.25
CA VAL A 101 10.83 -6.11 11.80
C VAL A 101 9.71 -6.86 11.09
N LYS A 102 8.84 -6.11 10.43
CA LYS A 102 7.70 -6.67 9.68
C LYS A 102 8.06 -6.83 8.22
N VAL A 103 7.71 -7.97 7.61
CA VAL A 103 7.82 -8.22 6.15
C VAL A 103 6.71 -7.46 5.40
N MET A 104 6.56 -6.17 5.68
CA MET A 104 5.53 -5.33 5.09
C MET A 104 6.18 -4.04 4.60
N GLN A 105 5.77 -3.60 3.41
CA GLN A 105 6.21 -2.33 2.87
C GLN A 105 5.41 -1.17 3.48
N CYS A 106 6.11 -0.18 3.99
CA CYS A 106 5.51 1.07 4.43
C CYS A 106 5.02 1.89 3.22
N TRP A 107 3.75 2.33 3.23
CA TRP A 107 3.20 3.11 2.11
C TRP A 107 3.82 4.52 1.98
N ARG A 108 4.28 5.10 3.10
CA ARG A 108 4.87 6.46 3.13
C ARG A 108 6.31 6.48 2.61
N CYS A 109 7.16 5.55 3.05
CA CYS A 109 8.58 5.56 2.71
C CYS A 109 9.01 4.47 1.72
N LYS A 110 8.10 3.54 1.38
CA LYS A 110 8.33 2.40 0.49
C LYS A 110 9.42 1.44 0.93
N ARG A 111 9.93 1.57 2.16
CA ARG A 111 10.84 0.61 2.77
C ARG A 111 10.08 -0.52 3.44
N TYR A 112 10.71 -1.68 3.49
CA TYR A 112 10.24 -2.84 4.25
C TYR A 112 10.71 -2.75 5.71
N GLY A 113 10.14 -3.57 6.58
CA GLY A 113 10.53 -3.66 8.00
C GLY A 113 9.58 -2.95 8.97
N HIS A 114 8.69 -2.07 8.51
CA HIS A 114 7.80 -1.29 9.37
C HIS A 114 6.51 -0.85 8.65
N ARG A 115 5.51 -0.44 9.43
CA ARG A 115 4.22 0.11 8.95
C ARG A 115 4.25 1.64 8.89
N THR A 116 3.29 2.20 8.14
CA THR A 116 3.10 3.65 7.93
C THR A 116 2.96 4.48 9.21
N GLY A 117 2.59 3.85 10.34
CA GLY A 117 2.42 4.48 11.66
C GLY A 117 3.49 4.11 12.69
N ASP A 118 4.52 3.34 12.31
CA ASP A 118 5.58 2.95 13.23
C ASP A 118 6.59 4.10 13.40
N LYS A 119 7.20 4.20 14.59
CA LYS A 119 8.21 5.22 14.92
C LYS A 119 9.46 5.11 14.04
N GLU A 120 9.73 3.91 13.54
CA GLU A 120 10.82 3.59 12.60
C GLU A 120 10.61 4.24 11.23
N CYS A 121 9.39 4.67 10.90
CA CYS A 121 9.16 5.38 9.65
C CYS A 121 9.85 6.76 9.71
N PRO A 122 10.74 7.09 8.75
CA PRO A 122 11.42 8.39 8.72
C PRO A 122 10.44 9.56 8.58
N PHE A 123 9.29 9.29 7.97
CA PHE A 123 8.21 10.27 7.80
C PHE A 123 7.24 10.29 8.99
N PHE A 124 7.47 9.51 10.05
CA PHE A 124 6.68 9.54 11.28
C PHE A 124 6.89 10.83 12.07
N ILE A 125 8.15 11.19 12.32
CA ILE A 125 8.50 12.40 13.09
C ILE A 125 8.64 13.61 12.17
N LYS A 126 9.33 13.44 11.04
CA LYS A 126 9.66 14.55 10.14
C LYS A 126 8.49 14.97 9.26
N GLY A 127 7.50 14.09 9.09
CA GLY A 127 6.45 14.24 8.08
C GLY A 127 7.03 14.27 6.65
N ASN A 128 6.19 14.05 5.64
CA ASN A 128 6.58 14.34 4.26
C ASN A 128 6.16 15.77 3.93
N GLN A 129 6.82 16.75 4.54
CA GLN A 129 6.38 18.14 4.53
C GLN A 129 6.19 18.70 3.11
N LYS A 130 7.02 18.28 2.15
CA LYS A 130 6.88 18.68 0.75
C LYS A 130 5.62 18.10 0.13
N LEU A 131 5.41 16.79 0.20
CA LEU A 131 4.20 16.16 -0.35
C LEU A 131 2.92 16.62 0.35
N GLU A 132 2.99 16.87 1.65
CA GLU A 132 1.84 17.41 2.41
C GLU A 132 1.54 18.86 2.00
N GLN A 133 2.56 19.69 1.75
CA GLN A 133 2.37 21.03 1.21
C GLN A 133 1.76 21.01 -0.20
N PHE A 134 2.18 20.08 -1.06
CA PHE A 134 1.59 19.91 -2.39
C PHE A 134 0.12 19.46 -2.30
N ARG A 135 -0.19 18.49 -1.43
CA ARG A 135 -1.59 18.09 -1.16
C ARG A 135 -2.42 19.28 -0.68
N VAL A 136 -1.97 19.96 0.37
CA VAL A 136 -2.70 21.09 0.94
C VAL A 136 -2.85 22.22 -0.09
N ALA A 137 -1.85 22.47 -0.94
CA ALA A 137 -1.95 23.51 -1.95
C ALA A 137 -2.96 23.20 -3.07
N HIS A 138 -3.14 21.92 -3.41
CA HIS A 138 -3.89 21.50 -4.59
C HIS A 138 -5.26 20.90 -4.26
N GLU A 139 -5.45 20.37 -3.04
CA GLU A 139 -6.68 19.75 -2.57
C GLU A 139 -7.51 20.67 -1.68
N ASP A 140 -6.94 21.72 -1.08
CA ASP A 140 -7.67 22.67 -0.24
C ASP A 140 -8.12 23.90 -1.06
N PRO A 141 -9.42 24.06 -1.35
CA PRO A 141 -9.96 25.21 -2.07
C PRO A 141 -9.75 26.54 -1.34
N MET A 142 -9.48 26.51 -0.04
CA MET A 142 -9.23 27.69 0.79
C MET A 142 -7.76 28.06 0.90
N TYR A 143 -6.84 27.27 0.31
CA TYR A 143 -5.40 27.46 0.50
C TYR A 143 -4.93 28.87 0.11
N ASP A 144 -5.38 29.38 -1.03
CA ASP A 144 -5.02 30.72 -1.51
C ASP A 144 -5.57 31.82 -0.60
N ILE A 145 -6.79 31.67 -0.11
CA ILE A 145 -7.44 32.63 0.81
C ILE A 145 -6.70 32.65 2.17
N ILE A 146 -6.32 31.48 2.70
CA ILE A 146 -5.56 31.37 3.95
C ILE A 146 -4.16 31.97 3.78
N ARG A 147 -3.53 31.75 2.61
CA ARG A 147 -2.22 32.33 2.27
C ARG A 147 -2.31 33.86 2.20
N GLU A 148 -3.34 34.40 1.56
CA GLU A 148 -3.59 35.84 1.45
C GLU A 148 -3.83 36.47 2.83
N ASN A 149 -4.68 35.87 3.67
CA ASN A 149 -4.93 36.35 5.03
C ASN A 149 -3.67 36.38 5.88
N LYS A 150 -2.78 35.38 5.75
CA LYS A 150 -1.48 35.38 6.43
C LYS A 150 -0.54 36.48 5.93
N ARG A 151 -0.60 36.87 4.65
CA ARG A 151 0.15 38.03 4.13
C ARG A 151 -0.42 39.31 4.72
N HIS A 152 -1.72 39.49 4.63
CA HIS A 152 -2.42 40.67 5.13
C HIS A 152 -2.22 40.88 6.65
N GLU A 153 -2.25 39.82 7.45
CA GLU A 153 -1.93 39.91 8.89
C GLU A 153 -0.49 40.38 9.15
N LYS A 154 0.47 39.93 8.34
CA LYS A 154 1.87 40.40 8.45
C LYS A 154 1.97 41.87 8.08
N ASP A 155 1.29 42.29 7.01
CA ASP A 155 1.31 43.68 6.55
C ASP A 155 0.68 44.62 7.58
N ILE A 156 -0.46 44.23 8.17
CA ILE A 156 -1.07 44.96 9.29
C ILE A 156 -0.09 45.05 10.48
N ARG A 157 0.57 43.95 10.83
CA ARG A 157 1.54 43.94 11.93
C ARG A 157 2.74 44.85 11.64
N ILE A 158 3.21 44.88 10.40
CA ILE A 158 4.28 45.77 9.95
C ILE A 158 3.80 47.22 10.05
N GLN A 159 2.60 47.55 9.60
CA GLN A 159 2.02 48.90 9.73
C GLN A 159 1.92 49.32 11.20
N GLN A 160 1.45 48.44 12.09
CA GLN A 160 1.38 48.72 13.54
C GLN A 160 2.77 48.96 14.15
N LEU A 161 3.78 48.20 13.73
CA LEU A 161 5.16 48.40 14.19
C LEU A 161 5.73 49.73 13.68
N LYS A 162 5.46 50.07 12.41
CA LYS A 162 5.86 51.37 11.83
C LYS A 162 5.24 52.54 12.58
N GLN A 163 3.94 52.48 12.86
CA GLN A 163 3.23 53.50 13.64
C GLN A 163 3.88 53.70 15.02
N LEU A 164 4.18 52.61 15.74
CA LEU A 164 4.84 52.69 17.05
C LEU A 164 6.24 53.30 16.98
N LEU A 165 6.97 53.04 15.89
CA LEU A 165 8.29 53.62 15.65
C LEU A 165 8.17 55.13 15.35
N GLU A 166 7.25 55.54 14.49
CA GLU A 166 6.99 56.96 14.16
C GLU A 166 6.55 57.75 15.40
N ASP A 167 5.60 57.22 16.18
CA ASP A 167 5.09 57.86 17.40
C ASP A 167 6.18 57.99 18.49
N SER A 168 7.21 57.13 18.50
CA SER A 168 8.33 57.19 19.46
C SER A 168 9.47 58.12 19.02
N THR A 169 9.48 58.55 17.75
CA THR A 169 10.49 59.47 17.20
C THR A 169 9.98 60.90 17.03
N SER A 170 8.67 61.11 17.21
CA SER A 170 8.00 62.40 17.07
C SER A 170 7.96 63.23 18.37
N ASP A 171 8.84 62.95 19.33
CA ASP A 171 9.02 63.76 20.55
C ASP A 171 9.99 64.94 20.31
N ASP A 172 9.67 65.78 19.32
CA ASP A 172 10.15 67.18 19.27
C ASP A 172 8.95 68.07 18.87
N ASP A 173 8.50 68.85 19.87
CA ASP A 173 7.57 69.98 19.86
C ASP A 173 6.08 69.76 19.50
N GLY A 174 5.21 69.74 20.54
CA GLY A 174 3.77 69.99 20.33
C GLY A 174 2.79 69.65 21.47
N SER A 175 2.65 70.56 22.43
CA SER A 175 1.59 70.71 23.46
C SER A 175 0.28 69.86 23.40
N SER A 176 0.01 69.18 24.53
CA SER A 176 -1.23 69.14 25.36
C SER A 176 -2.64 68.75 24.82
N SER A 177 -3.24 67.79 25.54
CA SER A 177 -4.67 67.62 25.92
C SER A 177 -5.56 66.62 25.16
N SER A 178 -5.84 65.45 25.77
CA SER A 178 -7.21 64.94 26.02
C SER A 178 -7.17 63.62 26.81
N SER A 179 -7.32 63.75 28.13
CA SER A 179 -7.43 62.66 29.09
C SER A 179 -8.89 62.50 29.53
N SER A 180 -9.53 61.35 29.28
CA SER A 180 -10.53 60.70 30.19
C SER A 180 -11.30 59.52 29.58
N GLU A 181 -11.50 59.47 28.26
CA GLU A 181 -12.39 58.49 27.59
C GLU A 181 -11.83 57.05 27.53
N CYS A 182 -10.50 56.89 27.51
CA CYS A 182 -9.85 55.59 27.28
C CYS A 182 -9.80 54.69 28.53
N LYS A 183 -9.77 55.28 29.73
CA LYS A 183 -9.62 54.54 31.00
C LYS A 183 -10.89 53.79 31.41
N GLU A 184 -12.07 54.32 31.09
CA GLU A 184 -13.38 53.71 31.42
C GLU A 184 -13.64 52.42 30.62
N LYS A 185 -13.44 52.49 29.29
CA LYS A 185 -13.56 51.32 28.38
C LYS A 185 -12.63 50.17 28.80
N HIS A 186 -11.41 50.48 29.22
CA HIS A 186 -10.44 49.48 29.65
C HIS A 186 -10.83 48.80 31.00
N LYS A 187 -11.37 49.57 31.96
CA LYS A 187 -11.90 49.03 33.23
C LYS A 187 -13.11 48.11 33.00
N LYS A 188 -14.03 48.49 32.12
CA LYS A 188 -15.23 47.70 31.76
C LYS A 188 -14.85 46.37 31.08
N LYS A 189 -13.87 46.38 30.17
CA LYS A 189 -13.34 45.18 29.50
C LYS A 189 -12.69 44.21 30.50
N LYS A 190 -11.86 44.72 31.42
CA LYS A 190 -11.19 43.92 32.48
C LYS A 190 -12.20 43.26 33.45
N LYS A 191 -13.30 43.96 33.80
CA LYS A 191 -14.38 43.41 34.65
C LYS A 191 -15.16 42.29 33.95
N LYS A 192 -15.47 42.43 32.65
CA LYS A 192 -16.16 41.41 31.84
C LYS A 192 -15.33 40.13 31.69
N GLU A 193 -14.02 40.27 31.51
CA GLU A 193 -13.09 39.14 31.39
C GLU A 193 -12.95 38.35 32.70
N LYS A 194 -12.80 39.06 33.84
CA LYS A 194 -12.74 38.45 35.19
C LYS A 194 -14.00 37.62 35.50
N HIS A 195 -15.17 38.11 35.10
CA HIS A 195 -16.44 37.39 35.27
C HIS A 195 -16.51 36.11 34.42
N LYS A 196 -16.06 36.15 33.16
CA LYS A 196 -16.02 34.99 32.26
C LYS A 196 -15.08 33.89 32.80
N LYS A 197 -13.91 34.27 33.35
CA LYS A 197 -12.96 33.34 33.97
C LYS A 197 -13.55 32.63 35.19
N ARG A 198 -14.21 33.38 36.11
CA ARG A 198 -14.93 32.81 37.26
C ARG A 198 -16.04 31.83 36.87
N LYS A 199 -16.82 32.12 35.83
CA LYS A 199 -17.89 31.22 35.33
C LYS A 199 -17.31 29.91 34.78
N LYS A 200 -16.20 29.96 34.03
CA LYS A 200 -15.50 28.78 33.49
C LYS A 200 -14.93 27.90 34.62
N GLU A 201 -14.37 28.51 35.66
CA GLU A 201 -13.84 27.79 36.82
C GLU A 201 -14.94 27.09 37.63
N LYS A 202 -16.08 27.76 37.89
CA LYS A 202 -17.25 27.14 38.52
C LYS A 202 -17.77 25.93 37.73
N LYS A 203 -17.81 26.01 36.38
CA LYS A 203 -18.21 24.89 35.51
C LYS A 203 -17.22 23.72 35.59
N LYS A 204 -15.91 23.98 35.65
CA LYS A 204 -14.88 22.94 35.86
C LYS A 204 -14.98 22.26 37.22
N LYS A 205 -15.21 23.03 38.31
CA LYS A 205 -15.42 22.48 39.66
C LYS A 205 -16.66 21.57 39.74
N LYS A 206 -17.78 21.97 39.11
CA LYS A 206 -18.98 21.10 39.01
C LYS A 206 -18.69 19.79 38.27
N LYS A 207 -18.00 19.83 37.13
CA LYS A 207 -17.61 18.63 36.37
C LYS A 207 -16.71 17.68 37.17
N ARG A 208 -15.77 18.20 37.97
CA ARG A 208 -14.91 17.39 38.84
C ARG A 208 -15.71 16.68 39.94
N LYS A 209 -16.67 17.38 40.57
CA LYS A 209 -17.56 16.78 41.59
C LYS A 209 -18.40 15.61 41.04
N HIS A 210 -18.94 15.74 39.84
CA HIS A 210 -19.71 14.66 39.20
C HIS A 210 -18.83 13.48 38.74
N LYS A 211 -17.52 13.70 38.53
CA LYS A 211 -16.59 12.63 38.16
C LYS A 211 -16.11 11.84 39.38
N SER A 212 -15.90 12.48 40.52
CA SER A 212 -15.54 11.80 41.78
C SER A 212 -16.71 11.04 42.42
N SER A 213 -17.96 11.45 42.18
CA SER A 213 -19.14 10.72 42.67
C SER A 213 -19.47 9.46 41.86
N LYS A 214 -18.87 9.26 40.68
CA LYS A 214 -19.11 8.08 39.83
C LYS A 214 -18.04 6.99 39.96
N SER A 215 -16.92 7.29 40.61
CA SER A 215 -15.83 6.34 40.88
C SER A 215 -15.92 5.64 42.24
N ASN A 216 -16.85 6.06 43.11
CA ASN A 216 -17.03 5.47 44.46
C ASN A 216 -18.19 4.46 44.55
N ALA A 217 -18.75 4.02 43.41
CA ALA A 217 -19.88 3.09 43.36
C ALA A 217 -19.52 1.73 42.71
N SER A 218 -18.22 1.41 42.57
CA SER A 218 -17.76 0.17 41.91
C SER A 218 -16.70 -0.58 42.73
N SER A 219 -16.73 -0.46 44.06
CA SER A 219 -15.85 -1.19 44.97
C SER A 219 -16.68 -1.68 46.16
N ASP A 220 -17.63 -2.57 45.90
CA ASP A 220 -18.26 -3.42 46.91
C ASP A 220 -19.02 -4.54 46.20
N SER A 221 -18.34 -5.68 46.01
CA SER A 221 -18.89 -7.02 45.79
C SER A 221 -17.71 -8.00 45.80
N ASP A 222 -17.49 -8.62 46.97
CA ASP A 222 -16.79 -9.90 47.14
C ASP A 222 -17.44 -11.01 46.29
#